data_AF-A0A975QZW0-F1
#
_entry.id   AF-A0A975QZW0-F1
#
_cell.length_a   1.000
_cell.length_b   1.000
_cell.length_c   1.000
_cell.angle_alpha   90.00
_cell.angle_beta   90.00
_cell.angle_gamma   90.00
#
_symmetry.space_group_name_H-M   'P 1'
#
loop_
_entity.id
_entity.type
_entity.pdbx_description
1 polymer ?
#
loop_
_entity_poly.entity_id
_entity_poly.type
_entity_poly.pdbx_seq_one_letter_code
_entity_poly.pdbx_strand_id
1 'polypeptide(L)'
;MPARKKVDRDEFARLHKAGLTQKELAEHFGVNPATLWRIQKELGLSGGHQPLPAERRERIQAMVNDGWPWAEIKRTEGAHRDTMLRYFPGTQWTPAQANEHRVGTKNARKRGAAIKQANRRAV
;
A
#
# COMPACT_ATOMS: atom_id res chain seq x y z
N MET A 1 0.80 40.04 -12.38
CA MET A 1 0.31 38.66 -12.15
C MET A 1 0.87 37.78 -13.25
N PRO A 2 1.71 36.77 -12.96
CA PRO A 2 2.27 35.91 -14.00
C PRO A 2 1.15 35.14 -14.72
N ALA A 3 1.28 35.00 -16.04
CA ALA A 3 0.28 34.36 -16.89
C ALA A 3 0.04 32.90 -16.44
N ARG A 4 -1.24 32.47 -16.42
CA ARG A 4 -1.62 31.08 -16.11
C ARG A 4 -0.94 30.15 -17.11
N LYS A 5 0.01 29.32 -16.65
CA LYS A 5 0.52 28.19 -17.45
C LYS A 5 -0.67 27.30 -17.79
N LYS A 6 -0.93 27.13 -19.08
CA LYS A 6 -2.03 26.30 -19.58
C LYS A 6 -1.54 24.86 -19.59
N VAL A 7 -2.04 24.06 -18.64
CA VAL A 7 -1.82 22.61 -18.64
C VAL A 7 -2.63 22.02 -19.80
N ASP A 8 -1.97 21.25 -20.66
CA ASP A 8 -2.67 20.49 -21.70
C ASP A 8 -3.51 19.39 -21.02
N ARG A 9 -4.82 19.44 -21.26
CA ARG A 9 -5.79 18.54 -20.61
C ARG A 9 -5.75 17.14 -21.20
N ASP A 10 -5.45 17.00 -22.48
CA ASP A 10 -5.38 15.71 -23.16
C ASP A 10 -4.10 14.98 -22.76
N GLU A 11 -2.99 15.72 -22.67
CA GLU A 11 -1.74 15.20 -22.14
C GLU A 11 -1.87 14.81 -20.66
N PHE A 12 -2.51 15.66 -19.84
CA PHE A 12 -2.80 15.34 -18.45
C PHE A 12 -3.62 14.05 -18.32
N ALA A 13 -4.68 13.88 -19.13
CA ALA A 13 -5.50 12.68 -19.10
C ALA A 13 -4.73 11.42 -19.52
N ARG A 14 -3.82 11.54 -20.50
CA ARG A 14 -2.96 10.43 -20.94
C ARG A 14 -1.97 10.02 -19.84
N LEU A 15 -1.26 10.97 -19.24
CA LEU A 15 -0.29 10.71 -18.18
C LEU A 15 -0.96 10.23 -16.89
N HIS A 16 -2.14 10.77 -16.58
CA HIS A 16 -2.96 10.30 -15.47
C HIS A 16 -3.43 8.85 -15.69
N LYS A 17 -3.81 8.46 -16.91
CA LYS A 17 -4.12 7.05 -17.25
C LYS A 17 -2.89 6.15 -17.22
N ALA A 18 -1.70 6.68 -17.51
CA ALA A 18 -0.44 5.96 -17.39
C ALA A 18 -0.02 5.70 -15.92
N GLY A 19 -0.76 6.25 -14.95
CA GLY A 19 -0.56 5.99 -13.53
C GLY A 19 0.43 6.93 -12.86
N LEU A 20 0.80 8.04 -13.51
CA LEU A 20 1.61 9.07 -12.86
C LEU A 20 0.84 9.66 -11.68
N THR A 21 1.55 9.85 -10.58
CA THR A 21 1.03 10.48 -9.38
C THR A 21 0.85 11.99 -9.58
N GLN A 22 0.01 12.61 -8.77
CA GLN A 22 -0.19 14.07 -8.77
C GLN A 22 1.12 14.85 -8.56
N LYS A 23 2.09 14.27 -7.84
CA LYS A 23 3.40 14.89 -7.62
C LYS A 23 4.24 14.88 -8.90
N GLU A 24 4.32 13.73 -9.57
CA GLU A 24 5.05 13.59 -10.83
C GLU A 24 4.40 14.45 -11.93
N LEU A 25 3.06 14.50 -11.98
CA LEU A 25 2.34 15.39 -12.89
C LEU A 25 2.62 16.87 -12.57
N ALA A 26 2.69 17.25 -11.29
CA ALA A 26 2.98 18.61 -10.88
C ALA A 26 4.40 19.03 -11.29
N GLU A 27 5.37 18.14 -11.13
CA GLU A 27 6.74 18.32 -11.61
C GLU A 27 6.79 18.39 -13.15
N HIS A 28 6.10 17.48 -13.84
CA HIS A 28 6.03 17.43 -15.31
C HIS A 28 5.48 18.71 -15.93
N PHE A 29 4.36 19.22 -15.41
CA PHE A 29 3.74 20.45 -15.91
C PHE A 29 4.30 21.73 -15.26
N GLY A 30 5.15 21.61 -14.23
CA GLY A 30 5.68 22.73 -13.47
C GLY A 30 4.59 23.58 -12.83
N VAL A 31 3.56 22.94 -12.29
CA VAL A 31 2.39 23.57 -11.64
C VAL A 31 2.18 23.03 -10.23
N ASN A 32 1.47 23.80 -9.41
CA ASN A 32 1.09 23.33 -8.08
C ASN A 32 0.10 22.13 -8.18
N PRO A 33 0.26 21.06 -7.37
CA PRO A 33 -0.68 19.95 -7.30
C PRO A 33 -2.16 20.37 -7.14
N ALA A 34 -2.44 21.49 -6.46
CA ALA A 34 -3.79 22.03 -6.32
C ALA A 34 -4.44 22.40 -7.67
N THR A 35 -3.64 22.88 -8.63
CA THR A 35 -4.10 23.17 -10.00
C THR A 35 -4.52 21.90 -10.72
N LEU A 36 -3.71 20.84 -10.59
CA LEU A 36 -3.99 19.55 -11.20
C LEU A 36 -5.21 18.87 -10.60
N TRP A 37 -5.44 19.01 -9.30
CA TRP A 37 -6.65 18.51 -8.65
C TRP A 37 -7.92 19.16 -9.23
N ARG A 38 -7.85 20.47 -9.52
CA ARG A 38 -8.93 21.20 -10.17
C ARG A 38 -9.19 20.70 -11.59
N ILE A 39 -8.13 20.50 -12.38
CA ILE A 39 -8.21 19.94 -13.74
C ILE A 39 -8.77 18.51 -13.70
N GLN A 40 -8.31 17.69 -12.76
CA GLN A 40 -8.79 16.33 -12.55
C GLN A 40 -10.29 16.29 -12.26
N LYS A 41 -10.79 17.22 -11.42
CA LYS A 41 -12.23 17.37 -11.17
C LYS A 41 -13.00 17.85 -12.40
N GLU A 42 -12.48 18.85 -13.12
CA GLU A 42 -13.10 19.33 -14.37
C GLU A 42 -13.24 18.20 -15.40
N LEU A 43 -12.27 17.28 -15.46
CA LEU A 43 -12.26 16.14 -16.36
C LEU A 43 -13.04 14.91 -15.84
N GLY A 44 -13.64 14.98 -14.65
CA GLY A 44 -14.34 13.84 -14.04
C GLY A 44 -13.43 12.67 -13.66
N LEU A 45 -12.12 12.90 -13.58
CA LEU A 45 -11.11 11.90 -13.22
C LEU A 45 -10.94 11.77 -11.69
N SER A 46 -11.71 12.52 -10.90
CA SER A 46 -11.68 12.53 -9.44
C SER A 46 -12.46 11.33 -8.87
N GLY A 47 -11.88 10.13 -8.91
CA GLY A 47 -12.60 8.95 -8.39
C GLY A 47 -11.75 7.75 -7.99
N GLY A 48 -10.45 7.72 -8.29
CA GLY A 48 -9.63 6.54 -7.99
C GLY A 48 -8.37 6.90 -7.21
N HIS A 49 -8.08 6.14 -6.16
CA HIS A 49 -6.70 5.89 -5.81
C HIS A 49 -6.01 5.36 -7.09
N GLN A 50 -4.95 6.03 -7.53
CA GLN A 50 -4.22 5.58 -8.71
C GLN A 50 -3.77 4.13 -8.49
N PRO A 51 -4.10 3.22 -9.41
CA PRO A 51 -3.58 1.87 -9.34
C PRO A 51 -2.04 1.94 -9.38
N LEU A 52 -1.39 1.02 -8.66
CA LEU A 52 0.07 0.99 -8.59
C LEU A 52 0.64 0.76 -10.01
N PRO A 53 1.56 1.62 -10.51
CA PRO A 53 2.13 1.47 -11.86
C PRO A 53 2.73 0.07 -12.08
N ALA A 54 2.71 -0.44 -13.32
CA ALA A 54 3.21 -1.78 -13.65
C ALA A 54 4.67 -2.00 -13.22
N GLU A 55 5.56 -1.09 -13.58
CA GLU A 55 6.98 -1.16 -13.20
C GLU A 55 7.18 -1.17 -11.68
N ARG A 56 6.38 -0.37 -10.96
CA ARG A 56 6.42 -0.34 -9.48
C ARG A 56 5.91 -1.64 -8.89
N ARG A 57 4.91 -2.28 -9.51
CA ARG A 57 4.45 -3.62 -9.11
C ARG A 57 5.54 -4.65 -9.33
N GLU A 58 6.26 -4.60 -10.44
CA GLU A 58 7.37 -5.53 -10.72
C GLU A 58 8.50 -5.39 -9.70
N ARG A 59 8.91 -4.15 -9.36
CA ARG A 59 9.90 -3.92 -8.30
C ARG A 59 9.46 -4.51 -6.97
N ILE A 60 8.20 -4.25 -6.57
CA ILE A 60 7.66 -4.81 -5.32
C ILE A 60 7.56 -6.33 -5.39
N GLN A 61 7.20 -6.90 -6.56
CA GLN A 61 7.13 -8.34 -6.76
C GLN A 61 8.49 -9.00 -6.56
N ALA A 62 9.57 -8.41 -7.09
CA ALA A 62 10.93 -8.88 -6.88
C ALA A 62 11.28 -8.88 -5.38
N MET A 63 11.02 -7.77 -4.67
CA MET A 63 11.25 -7.71 -3.21
C MET A 63 10.46 -8.78 -2.45
N VAL A 64 9.21 -9.02 -2.84
CA VAL A 64 8.37 -10.05 -2.22
C VAL A 64 8.91 -11.47 -2.49
N ASN A 65 9.36 -11.74 -3.71
CA ASN A 65 9.99 -13.01 -4.08
C ASN A 65 11.31 -13.24 -3.35
N ASP A 66 12.07 -12.18 -3.11
CA ASP A 66 13.28 -12.17 -2.30
C ASP A 66 12.99 -12.32 -0.78
N GLY A 67 11.71 -12.38 -0.40
CA GLY A 67 11.26 -12.60 0.97
C GLY A 67 11.30 -11.36 1.86
N TRP A 68 11.36 -10.16 1.28
CA TRP A 68 11.38 -8.93 2.07
C TRP A 68 10.09 -8.77 2.91
N PRO A 69 10.21 -8.38 4.18
CA PRO A 69 9.03 -8.11 4.99
C PRO A 69 8.31 -6.87 4.47
N TRP A 70 6.97 -6.90 4.45
CA TRP A 70 6.13 -5.79 3.97
C TRP A 70 6.40 -4.44 4.66
N ALA A 71 6.86 -4.45 5.91
CA ALA A 71 7.27 -3.24 6.61
C ALA A 71 8.46 -2.55 5.92
N GLU A 72 9.40 -3.33 5.40
CA GLU A 72 10.57 -2.83 4.70
C GLU A 72 10.22 -2.38 3.28
N ILE A 73 9.38 -3.13 2.58
CA ILE A 73 8.85 -2.71 1.28
C ILE A 73 8.07 -1.39 1.40
N LYS A 74 7.33 -1.17 2.49
CA LYS A 74 6.68 0.12 2.77
C LYS A 74 7.69 1.25 2.94
N ARG A 75 8.83 1.01 3.60
CA ARG A 75 9.87 2.03 3.81
C ARG A 75 10.58 2.37 2.50
N THR A 76 10.91 1.37 1.70
CA THR A 76 11.68 1.53 0.48
C THR A 76 10.81 2.04 -0.68
N GLU A 77 9.71 1.36 -0.96
CA GLU A 77 8.87 1.64 -2.13
C GLU A 77 7.63 2.46 -1.78
N GLY A 78 7.34 2.73 -0.49
CA GLY A 78 6.17 3.51 -0.08
C GLY A 78 4.82 2.81 -0.31
N ALA A 79 4.81 1.52 -0.63
CA ALA A 79 3.58 0.76 -0.82
C ALA A 79 2.93 0.42 0.53
N HIS A 80 1.62 0.69 0.68
CA HIS A 80 0.91 0.36 1.91
C HIS A 80 0.48 -1.11 1.94
N ARG A 81 0.25 -1.63 3.15
CA ARG A 81 -0.20 -3.00 3.38
C ARG A 81 -1.46 -3.37 2.59
N ASP A 82 -2.44 -2.48 2.50
CA ASP A 82 -3.69 -2.74 1.76
C ASP A 82 -3.45 -2.80 0.26
N THR A 83 -2.52 -1.97 -0.24
CA THR A 83 -2.05 -2.05 -1.62
C THR A 83 -1.36 -3.38 -1.88
N MET A 84 -0.48 -3.81 -0.98
CA MET A 84 0.23 -5.10 -1.10
C MET A 84 -0.73 -6.29 -1.08
N LEU A 85 -1.72 -6.30 -0.18
CA LEU A 85 -2.75 -7.35 -0.13
C LEU A 85 -3.58 -7.45 -1.42
N ARG A 86 -3.82 -6.30 -2.08
CA ARG A 86 -4.59 -6.25 -3.32
C ARG A 86 -3.82 -6.83 -4.52
N TYR A 87 -2.52 -6.56 -4.61
CA TYR A 87 -1.70 -6.92 -5.77
C TYR A 87 -0.89 -8.21 -5.60
N PHE A 88 -0.55 -8.59 -4.36
CA PHE A 88 0.26 -9.76 -4.04
C PHE A 88 -0.45 -10.67 -3.03
N PRO A 89 -1.64 -11.20 -3.37
CA PRO A 89 -2.34 -12.11 -2.47
C PRO A 89 -1.50 -13.37 -2.24
N GLY A 90 -1.52 -13.90 -1.01
CA GLY A 90 -0.89 -15.18 -0.67
C GLY A 90 0.63 -15.16 -0.41
N THR A 91 1.30 -14.01 -0.58
CA THR A 91 2.76 -13.91 -0.34
C THR A 91 3.14 -13.74 1.13
N GLN A 92 2.20 -13.33 1.98
CA GLN A 92 2.36 -13.25 3.43
C GLN A 92 1.06 -13.72 4.10
N TRP A 93 1.15 -14.01 5.40
CA TRP A 93 -0.04 -14.29 6.20
C TRP A 93 -0.98 -13.08 6.20
N THR A 94 -2.25 -13.34 5.87
CA THR A 94 -3.31 -12.35 5.97
C THR A 94 -3.47 -11.90 7.44
N PRO A 95 -4.07 -10.72 7.72
CA PRO A 95 -4.29 -10.30 9.10
C PRO A 95 -5.12 -11.31 9.91
N ALA A 96 -6.06 -11.99 9.24
CA ALA A 96 -6.86 -13.05 9.84
C ALA A 96 -5.97 -14.24 10.24
N GLN A 97 -5.14 -14.76 9.33
CA GLN A 97 -4.22 -15.88 9.59
C GLN A 97 -3.21 -15.54 10.69
N ALA A 98 -2.64 -14.34 10.68
CA ALA A 98 -1.73 -13.89 11.74
C ALA A 98 -2.43 -13.79 13.10
N ASN A 99 -3.69 -13.35 13.13
CA ASN A 99 -4.48 -13.27 14.36
C ASN A 99 -4.84 -14.66 14.89
N GLU A 100 -5.26 -15.58 14.03
CA GLU A 100 -5.55 -16.98 14.38
C GLU A 100 -4.33 -17.66 15.01
N HIS A 101 -3.15 -17.53 14.38
CA HIS A 101 -1.91 -18.06 14.93
C HIS A 101 -1.56 -17.44 16.30
N ARG A 102 -1.74 -16.13 16.46
CA ARG A 102 -1.54 -15.43 17.73
C ARG A 102 -2.51 -15.91 18.83
N VAL A 103 -3.78 -16.13 18.49
CA VAL A 103 -4.78 -16.66 19.44
C VAL A 103 -4.46 -18.10 19.84
N GLY A 104 -4.07 -18.93 18.86
CA GLY A 104 -3.65 -20.31 19.09
C GLY A 104 -2.47 -20.41 20.05
N THR A 105 -1.41 -19.63 19.81
CA THR A 105 -0.23 -19.58 20.70
C THR A 105 -0.57 -19.08 22.11
N LYS A 106 -1.46 -18.10 22.25
CA LYS A 106 -1.96 -17.62 23.56
C LYS A 106 -2.72 -18.71 24.32
N ASN A 107 -3.60 -19.43 23.63
CA ASN A 107 -4.38 -20.53 24.22
C ASN A 107 -3.49 -21.70 24.64
N ALA A 108 -2.50 -22.05 23.81
CA ALA A 108 -1.50 -23.07 24.16
C ALA A 108 -0.69 -22.70 25.41
N ARG A 109 -0.23 -21.44 25.51
CA ARG A 109 0.45 -20.94 26.72
C ARG A 109 -0.43 -20.99 27.96
N LYS A 110 -1.71 -20.60 27.85
CA LYS A 110 -2.68 -20.70 28.96
C LYS A 110 -2.87 -22.14 29.43
N ARG A 111 -3.02 -23.09 28.50
CA ARG A 111 -3.14 -24.53 28.83
C ARG A 111 -1.89 -25.04 29.55
N GLY A 112 -0.70 -24.71 29.05
CA GLY A 112 0.55 -25.09 29.72
C GLY A 112 0.68 -24.52 31.13
N ALA A 113 0.27 -23.25 31.33
CA ALA A 113 0.26 -22.62 32.65
C ALA A 113 -0.72 -23.30 33.63
N ALA A 114 -1.91 -23.67 33.16
CA ALA A 114 -2.92 -24.36 33.97
C ALA A 114 -2.45 -25.76 34.40
N ILE A 115 -1.83 -26.52 33.50
CA ILE A 115 -1.25 -27.84 33.81
C ILE A 115 -0.14 -27.71 34.86
N LYS A 116 0.74 -26.71 34.69
CA LYS A 116 1.84 -26.44 35.64
C LYS A 116 1.31 -26.05 37.04
N GLN A 117 0.20 -25.31 37.09
CA GLN A 117 -0.45 -24.95 38.35
C GLN A 117 -1.13 -26.14 39.03
N ALA A 118 -1.80 -27.00 38.26
CA ALA A 118 -2.42 -28.22 38.77
C ALA A 118 -1.38 -29.18 39.36
N ASN A 119 -0.28 -29.42 38.65
CA ASN A 119 0.82 -30.28 39.13
C ASN A 119 1.49 -29.72 40.40
N ARG A 120 1.52 -28.40 40.58
CA ARG A 120 2.09 -27.76 41.78
C ARG A 120 1.16 -27.84 43.01
N ARG A 121 -0.15 -28.08 42.82
CA ARG A 121 -1.13 -28.24 43.91
C ARG A 121 -1.33 -29.69 44.35
N ALA A 122 -0.83 -30.64 43.57
CA ALA A 122 -0.92 -32.08 43.83
C ALA A 122 0.32 -32.65 44.55
N VAL A 123 1.28 -31.78 44.92
CA VAL A 123 2.48 -32.05 45.73
C VAL A 123 2.31 -31.28 47.03
#